data_AF-A0A957F1B9-F1
#
_entry.id   AF-A0A957F1B9-F1
#
_cell.length_a   1.000
_cell.length_b   1.000
_cell.length_c   1.000
_cell.angle_alpha   90.00
_cell.angle_beta   90.00
_cell.angle_gamma   90.00
#
_symmetry.space_group_name_H-M   'P 1'
#
loop_
_entity.id
_entity.type
_entity.pdbx_description
1 polymer ?
#
loop_
_entity_poly.entity_id
_entity_poly.type
_entity_poly.pdbx_seq_one_letter_code
_entity_poly.pdbx_strand_id
1 'polypeptide(L)'
;LPLDIALFHVASPYPGTPFFFAVVENDWFRPGTRWEQVDMDKGTVLDYDGLSAEQLLYWQKRAFREWALRPEPVKTYAKMLMSDVNTVKSAISVGLQTFSWQTGMAKD
;
A
#
# COMPACT_ATOMS: atom_id res chain seq x y z
N LEU A 1 -11.46 15.41 10.49
CA LEU A 1 -10.19 16.15 10.44
C LEU A 1 -10.00 16.65 9.01
N PRO A 2 -9.75 17.95 8.79
CA PRO A 2 -9.37 18.48 7.49
C PRO A 2 -7.89 18.10 7.24
N LEU A 3 -7.65 17.00 6.53
CA LEU A 3 -6.31 16.52 6.16
C LEU A 3 -6.18 16.52 4.64
N ASP A 4 -5.09 17.10 4.13
CA ASP A 4 -4.77 17.06 2.70
C ASP A 4 -4.15 15.71 2.28
N ILE A 5 -3.42 15.07 3.21
CA ILE A 5 -2.76 13.79 3.04
C ILE A 5 -2.99 12.94 4.29
N ALA A 6 -3.33 11.66 4.10
CA ALA A 6 -3.35 10.67 5.15
C ALA A 6 -2.66 9.39 4.67
N LEU A 7 -1.83 8.82 5.54
CA LEU A 7 -1.07 7.61 5.29
C LEU A 7 -1.63 6.48 6.15
N PHE A 8 -1.83 5.32 5.54
CA PHE A 8 -2.40 4.14 6.20
C PHE A 8 -1.42 2.98 6.04
N HIS A 9 -0.71 2.62 7.11
CA HIS A 9 0.29 1.55 7.09
C HIS A 9 0.07 0.60 8.26
N VAL A 10 0.44 -0.68 8.06
CA VAL A 10 0.60 -1.64 9.14
C VAL A 10 2.07 -1.64 9.55
N ALA A 11 2.35 -1.53 10.85
CA ALA A 11 3.72 -1.48 11.33
C ALA A 11 4.46 -2.81 11.09
N SER A 12 5.75 -2.71 10.74
CA SER A 12 6.64 -3.87 10.66
C SER A 12 7.50 -4.00 11.92
N PRO A 13 7.62 -5.20 12.51
CA PRO A 13 8.46 -5.42 13.69
C PRO A 13 9.94 -5.52 13.30
N TYR A 14 10.64 -4.39 13.23
CA TYR A 14 12.07 -4.40 12.91
C TYR A 14 12.92 -4.92 14.08
N PRO A 15 13.90 -5.82 13.84
CA PRO A 15 14.77 -6.35 14.89
C PRO A 15 15.42 -5.27 15.76
N GLY A 16 15.40 -5.48 17.07
CA GLY A 16 15.97 -4.55 18.05
C GLY A 16 15.02 -3.42 18.50
N THR A 17 13.80 -3.35 17.98
CA THR A 17 12.78 -2.39 18.45
C THR A 17 11.93 -2.97 19.59
N PRO A 18 11.35 -2.14 20.47
CA PRO A 18 10.40 -2.63 21.49
C PRO A 18 9.23 -3.41 20.88
N PHE A 19 8.75 -2.98 19.70
CA PHE A 19 7.66 -3.67 19.01
C PHE A 19 8.06 -5.08 18.56
N PHE A 20 9.29 -5.26 18.06
CA PHE A 20 9.80 -6.57 17.74
C PHE A 20 9.83 -7.52 18.94
N PHE A 21 10.33 -7.04 20.09
CA PHE A 21 10.37 -7.87 21.29
C PHE A 21 8.97 -8.27 21.75
N ALA A 22 7.99 -7.36 21.68
CA ALA A 22 6.59 -7.68 21.97
C ALA A 22 6.04 -8.76 21.02
N VAL A 23 6.32 -8.67 19.72
CA VAL A 23 5.86 -9.67 18.74
C VAL A 23 6.49 -11.04 19.00
N VAL A 24 7.77 -11.10 19.39
CA VAL A 24 8.43 -12.37 19.78
C VAL A 24 7.84 -12.93 21.08
N GLU A 25 7.68 -12.09 22.10
CA GLU A 25 7.19 -12.51 23.42
C GLU A 25 5.76 -13.06 23.37
N ASN A 26 4.93 -12.51 22.49
CA ASN A 26 3.53 -12.91 22.33
C ASN A 26 3.28 -13.89 21.17
N ASP A 27 4.34 -14.39 20.52
CA ASP A 27 4.27 -15.31 19.38
C ASP A 27 3.38 -14.81 18.22
N TRP A 28 3.40 -13.49 17.95
CA TRP A 28 2.57 -12.87 16.90
C TRP A 28 3.20 -12.94 15.50
N PHE A 29 4.33 -13.61 15.34
CA PHE A 29 4.86 -13.88 14.01
C PHE A 29 4.04 -14.98 13.34
N ARG A 30 3.58 -14.72 12.12
CA ARG A 30 2.91 -15.75 11.33
C ARG A 30 3.82 -16.97 11.16
N PRO A 31 3.30 -18.21 11.23
CA PRO A 31 4.08 -19.41 10.95
C PRO A 31 4.76 -19.36 9.57
N GLY A 32 6.06 -19.66 9.54
CA GLY A 32 6.85 -19.63 8.30
C GLY A 32 7.26 -18.24 7.83
N THR A 33 7.13 -17.21 8.67
CA THR A 33 7.60 -15.85 8.37
C THR A 33 9.08 -15.86 7.98
N ARG A 34 9.38 -15.16 6.87
CA ARG A 34 10.74 -14.88 6.43
C ARG A 34 11.06 -13.40 6.56
N TRP A 35 12.30 -13.05 6.87
CA TRP A 35 12.72 -11.65 7.03
C TRP A 35 12.51 -10.81 5.78
N GLU A 36 12.63 -11.40 4.59
CA GLU A 36 12.42 -10.73 3.31
C GLU A 36 10.95 -10.35 3.07
N GLN A 37 10.02 -10.87 3.88
CA GLN A 37 8.59 -10.55 3.82
C GLN A 37 8.21 -9.41 4.77
N VAL A 38 9.14 -8.92 5.58
CA VAL A 38 8.92 -7.78 6.49
C VAL A 38 8.97 -6.49 5.66
N ASP A 39 7.84 -6.16 5.04
CA ASP A 39 7.66 -5.00 4.17
C ASP A 39 6.35 -4.28 4.54
N MET A 40 6.46 -3.02 4.99
CA MET A 40 5.33 -2.18 5.39
C MET A 40 4.38 -1.84 4.23
N ASP A 41 4.84 -1.93 2.98
CA ASP A 41 4.09 -1.49 1.80
C ASP A 41 3.32 -2.63 1.13
N LYS A 42 3.79 -3.88 1.29
CA LYS A 42 3.25 -5.03 0.55
C LYS A 42 2.43 -5.99 1.41
N GLY A 43 2.67 -6.06 2.71
CA GLY A 43 2.01 -7.02 3.57
C GLY A 43 2.30 -6.83 5.04
N THR A 44 2.03 -7.88 5.81
CA THR A 44 2.39 -7.92 7.22
C THR A 44 2.76 -9.34 7.60
N VAL A 45 3.73 -9.45 8.50
CA VAL A 45 4.17 -10.72 9.10
C VAL A 45 3.49 -10.98 10.44
N LEU A 46 2.55 -10.11 10.82
CA LEU A 46 1.86 -10.11 12.09
C LEU A 46 0.57 -10.92 12.02
N ASP A 47 0.38 -11.77 13.01
CA ASP A 47 -0.83 -12.54 13.25
C ASP A 47 -1.15 -12.43 14.75
N TYR A 48 -2.10 -11.58 15.11
CA TYR A 48 -2.48 -11.37 16.51
C TYR A 48 -3.57 -12.36 16.93
N ASP A 49 -3.69 -12.59 18.24
CA ASP A 49 -4.81 -13.36 18.79
C ASP A 49 -6.17 -12.75 18.40
N GLY A 50 -6.86 -13.42 17.49
CA GLY A 50 -8.17 -13.00 16.98
C GLY A 50 -8.14 -11.90 15.91
N LEU A 51 -6.96 -11.50 15.40
CA LEU A 51 -6.83 -10.54 14.31
C LEU A 51 -5.70 -10.94 13.37
N SER A 52 -6.07 -11.64 12.30
CA SER A 52 -5.12 -12.18 11.33
C SER A 52 -4.45 -11.11 10.47
N ALA A 53 -3.32 -11.47 9.85
CA ALA A 53 -2.64 -10.65 8.85
C ALA A 53 -3.59 -10.13 7.75
N GLU A 54 -4.47 -10.99 7.25
CA GLU A 54 -5.46 -10.65 6.22
C GLU A 54 -6.49 -9.65 6.74
N GLN A 55 -6.93 -9.80 7.99
CA GLN A 55 -7.86 -8.87 8.61
C GLN A 55 -7.22 -7.50 8.84
N LEU A 56 -5.96 -7.45 9.31
CA LEU A 56 -5.19 -6.20 9.43
C LEU A 56 -5.13 -5.46 8.09
N LEU A 57 -4.72 -6.16 7.03
CA LEU A 57 -4.62 -5.57 5.69
C LEU A 57 -5.99 -5.19 5.11
N TYR A 58 -7.04 -5.97 5.39
CA TYR A 58 -8.40 -5.63 5.02
C TYR A 58 -8.83 -4.29 5.64
N TRP A 59 -8.64 -4.14 6.96
CA TRP A 59 -9.03 -2.92 7.66
C TRP A 59 -8.18 -1.70 7.24
N GLN A 60 -6.87 -1.89 7.02
CA GLN A 60 -6.00 -0.85 6.47
C GLN A 60 -6.49 -0.37 5.09
N LYS A 61 -6.77 -1.29 4.17
CA LYS A 61 -7.31 -0.96 2.83
C LYS A 61 -8.69 -0.31 2.90
N ARG A 62 -9.55 -0.79 3.80
CA ARG A 62 -10.88 -0.22 3.99
C ARG A 62 -10.80 1.21 4.51
N ALA A 63 -9.99 1.46 5.55
CA ALA A 63 -9.79 2.80 6.10
C ALA A 63 -9.21 3.77 5.05
N PHE A 64 -8.23 3.31 4.27
CA PHE A 64 -7.71 4.07 3.14
C PHE A 64 -8.80 4.44 2.13
N ARG A 65 -9.60 3.46 1.67
CA ARG A 65 -10.69 3.71 0.70
C ARG A 65 -11.74 4.66 1.24
N GLU A 66 -12.18 4.46 2.48
CA GLU A 66 -13.16 5.32 3.15
C GLU A 66 -12.65 6.76 3.34
N TRP A 67 -11.33 6.97 3.41
CA TRP A 67 -10.74 8.30 3.44
C TRP A 67 -10.55 8.88 2.03
N ALA A 68 -9.91 8.13 1.13
CA ALA A 68 -9.55 8.57 -0.21
C ALA A 68 -10.77 8.91 -1.10
N LEU A 69 -11.91 8.27 -0.86
CA LEU A 69 -13.16 8.51 -1.61
C LEU A 69 -14.03 9.64 -1.04
N ARG A 70 -13.56 10.34 -0.01
CA ARG A 70 -14.28 11.51 0.51
C ARG A 70 -14.24 12.68 -0.48
N PRO A 71 -15.25 13.57 -0.47
CA PRO A 71 -15.33 14.67 -1.44
C PRO A 71 -14.06 15.54 -1.52
N GLU A 72 -13.45 15.86 -0.38
CA GLU A 72 -12.25 16.72 -0.33
C GLU A 72 -11.00 16.03 -0.94
N PRO A 73 -10.57 14.82 -0.49
CA PRO A 73 -9.49 14.08 -1.13
C PRO A 73 -9.72 13.83 -2.64
N VAL A 74 -10.93 13.45 -3.04
CA VAL A 74 -11.26 13.24 -4.46
C VAL A 74 -11.04 14.52 -5.26
N LYS A 75 -11.48 15.67 -4.75
CA LYS A 75 -11.26 16.98 -5.37
C LYS A 75 -9.78 17.31 -5.46
N THR A 76 -9.00 17.03 -4.41
CA THR A 76 -7.55 17.22 -4.40
C THR A 76 -6.87 16.38 -5.47
N TYR A 77 -7.20 15.08 -5.57
CA TYR A 77 -6.64 14.20 -6.60
C TYR A 77 -7.03 14.64 -8.02
N ALA A 78 -8.28 15.01 -8.24
CA ALA A 78 -8.74 15.52 -9.52
C ALA A 78 -7.99 16.81 -9.91
N LYS A 79 -7.82 17.74 -8.96
CA LYS A 79 -7.04 18.96 -9.17
C LYS A 79 -5.59 18.63 -9.53
N MET A 80 -4.94 17.71 -8.82
CA MET A 80 -3.57 17.30 -9.13
C MET A 80 -3.44 16.74 -10.55
N LEU A 81 -4.36 15.84 -10.96
CA LEU A 81 -4.38 15.28 -12.31
C LEU A 81 -4.58 16.35 -13.39
N MET A 82 -5.45 17.32 -13.15
CA MET A 82 -5.72 18.42 -14.09
C MET A 82 -4.60 19.47 -14.10
N SER A 83 -3.83 19.60 -13.01
CA SER A 83 -2.72 20.57 -12.91
C SER A 83 -1.52 20.17 -13.76
N ASP A 84 -1.38 18.88 -14.08
CA ASP A 84 -0.27 18.34 -14.86
C ASP A 84 -0.74 17.39 -15.97
N VAL A 85 -1.41 17.98 -16.96
CA VAL A 85 -1.89 17.28 -18.16
C VAL A 85 -0.76 16.60 -18.93
N ASN A 86 0.46 17.15 -18.88
CA ASN A 86 1.61 16.55 -19.54
C ASN A 86 2.03 15.25 -18.86
N THR A 87 2.06 15.20 -17.53
CA THR A 87 2.32 13.96 -16.78
C THR A 87 1.24 12.91 -17.04
N VAL A 88 -0.03 13.31 -17.14
CA VAL A 88 -1.11 12.36 -17.52
C VAL A 88 -0.88 11.78 -18.91
N LYS A 89 -0.53 12.61 -19.90
CA LYS A 89 -0.21 12.15 -21.26
C LYS A 89 0.99 11.20 -21.28
N SER A 90 2.06 11.53 -20.54
CA SER A 90 3.24 10.68 -20.43
C SER A 90 2.91 9.33 -19.78
N ALA A 91 2.11 9.32 -18.71
CA ALA A 91 1.69 8.08 -18.05
C ALA A 91 0.87 7.18 -19.00
N ILE A 92 -0.06 7.75 -19.78
CA ILE A 92 -0.84 7.02 -20.79
C ILE A 92 0.09 6.46 -21.87
N SER A 93 1.01 7.27 -22.38
CA SER A 93 1.99 6.85 -23.40
C SER A 93 2.84 5.67 -22.91
N VAL A 94 3.38 5.77 -21.69
CA VAL A 94 4.19 4.70 -21.08
C VAL A 94 3.34 3.43 -20.87
N GLY A 95 2.09 3.57 -20.45
CA GLY A 95 1.16 2.45 -20.32
C GLY A 95 0.91 1.72 -21.63
N LEU A 96 0.66 2.47 -22.71
CA LEU A 96 0.47 1.90 -24.05
C LEU A 96 1.74 1.24 -24.60
N GLN A 97 2.91 1.84 -24.37
CA GLN A 97 4.20 1.25 -24.74
C GLN A 97 4.46 -0.06 -24.00
N THR A 98 4.22 -0.07 -22.68
CA THR A 98 4.38 -1.27 -21.84
C THR A 98 3.44 -2.38 -22.29
N PHE A 99 2.19 -2.05 -22.61
CA PHE A 99 1.23 -3.00 -23.14
C PHE A 99 1.68 -3.57 -24.50
N SER A 100 2.13 -2.71 -25.42
CA SER A 100 2.65 -3.12 -26.73
C SER A 100 3.86 -4.06 -26.62
N TRP A 101 4.76 -3.82 -25.66
CA TRP A 101 5.89 -4.72 -25.38
C TRP A 101 5.44 -6.08 -24.86
N GLN A 102 4.46 -6.11 -23.95
CA GLN A 102 3.92 -7.35 -23.38
C GLN A 102 3.16 -8.19 -24.41
N THR A 103 2.47 -7.55 -25.37
CA THR A 103 1.74 -8.23 -26.44
C THR A 103 2.59 -8.58 -27.65
N GLY A 104 3.87 -8.19 -27.67
CA GLY A 104 4.79 -8.46 -28.78
C GLY A 104 4.50 -7.65 -30.05
N MET A 105 3.64 -6.64 -29.99
CA MET A 105 3.30 -5.76 -31.11
C MET A 105 4.45 -4.80 -31.50
N ALA A 106 5.50 -4.72 -30.68
CA ALA A 106 6.66 -3.84 -30.90
C ALA A 106 7.81 -4.48 -31.72
N LYS A 107 7.55 -5.55 -32.47
CA LYS A 107 8.47 -6.05 -33.51
C LYS A 107 7.89 -5.75 -34.89
N ASP A 108 8.31 -4.62 -35.44
CA ASP A 108 8.88 -4.43 -36.79
C ASP A 108 9.41 -3.00 -36.93
#